data_AF-A0A662W0Y3-F1
#
_entry.id   AF-A0A662W0Y3-F1
#
_cell.length_a   1.000
_cell.length_b   1.000
_cell.length_c   1.000
_cell.angle_alpha   90.00
_cell.angle_beta   90.00
_cell.angle_gamma   90.00
#
_symmetry.space_group_name_H-M   'P 1'
#
loop_
_entity.id
_entity.type
_entity.pdbx_description
1 polymer ?
#
loop_
_entity_poly.entity_id
_entity_poly.type
_entity_poly.pdbx_seq_one_letter_code
_entity_poly.pdbx_strand_id
1 'polypeptide(L)'
;MKESKLKKIDFYLEKLRIKEKDSSERKIYAEVLDERTLKNLYKLSKKYIRALGGVISTGKEANVFFADGFDDGKPVPVAIKIYRTETSEFYKMDEYIFGDKRFDLRRISRKDLI
;
A
#
# COMPACT_ATOMS: atom_id res chain seq x y z
N MET A 1 -6.40 3.66 -23.93
CA MET A 1 -5.33 3.39 -22.92
C MET A 1 -5.82 3.52 -21.47
N LYS A 2 -6.48 4.64 -21.07
CA LYS A 2 -7.04 4.82 -19.71
C LYS A 2 -8.04 3.73 -19.28
N GLU A 3 -8.88 3.28 -20.20
CA GLU A 3 -9.93 2.27 -19.94
C GLU A 3 -9.36 0.90 -19.55
N SER A 4 -8.18 0.52 -20.08
CA SER A 4 -7.48 -0.71 -19.70
C SER A 4 -6.91 -0.63 -18.29
N LYS A 5 -6.42 0.55 -17.87
CA LYS A 5 -5.84 0.77 -16.54
C LYS A 5 -6.90 0.72 -15.45
N LEU A 6 -8.06 1.36 -15.67
CA LEU A 6 -9.21 1.29 -14.76
C LEU A 6 -9.70 -0.16 -14.57
N LYS A 7 -9.84 -0.91 -15.67
CA LYS A 7 -10.21 -2.34 -15.62
C LYS A 7 -9.24 -3.18 -14.78
N LYS A 8 -7.93 -2.89 -14.83
CA LYS A 8 -6.93 -3.58 -14.00
C LYS A 8 -7.05 -3.22 -12.52
N ILE A 9 -7.26 -1.94 -12.21
CA ILE A 9 -7.46 -1.49 -10.83
C ILE A 9 -8.69 -2.20 -10.25
N ASP A 10 -9.81 -2.17 -10.97
CA ASP A 10 -11.03 -2.85 -10.58
C ASP A 10 -10.83 -4.36 -10.35
N PHE A 11 -10.09 -5.01 -11.23
CA PHE A 11 -9.74 -6.42 -11.09
C PHE A 11 -8.98 -6.70 -9.78
N TYR A 12 -7.97 -5.89 -9.45
CA TYR A 12 -7.21 -6.10 -8.21
C TYR A 12 -8.05 -5.79 -6.97
N LEU A 13 -8.88 -4.75 -6.98
CA LEU A 13 -9.77 -4.42 -5.87
C LEU A 13 -10.75 -5.55 -5.56
N GLU A 14 -11.30 -6.18 -6.60
CA GLU A 14 -12.15 -7.37 -6.43
C GLU A 14 -11.40 -8.54 -5.79
N LYS A 15 -10.15 -8.78 -6.21
CA LYS A 15 -9.31 -9.85 -5.65
C LYS A 15 -8.90 -9.61 -4.19
N LEU A 16 -8.92 -8.37 -3.73
CA LEU A 16 -8.57 -8.00 -2.35
C LEU A 16 -9.74 -8.19 -1.36
N ARG A 17 -10.92 -8.60 -1.84
CA ARG A 17 -12.09 -8.95 -1.01
C ARG A 17 -12.44 -7.84 -0.02
N ILE A 18 -12.59 -6.62 -0.51
CA ILE A 18 -12.94 -5.45 0.31
C ILE A 18 -14.29 -5.72 1.02
N LYS A 19 -14.27 -5.64 2.35
CA LYS A 19 -15.33 -6.12 3.25
C LYS A 19 -16.65 -5.37 3.09
N GLU A 20 -16.61 -4.07 2.82
CA GLU A 20 -17.80 -3.30 2.48
C GLU A 20 -17.82 -3.02 0.98
N LYS A 21 -18.88 -3.52 0.33
CA LYS A 21 -19.13 -3.34 -1.10
C LYS A 21 -19.69 -1.95 -1.40
N ASP A 22 -19.49 -0.98 -0.51
CA ASP A 22 -19.98 0.36 -0.71
C ASP A 22 -19.12 1.06 -1.77
N SER A 23 -19.78 1.76 -2.68
CA SER A 23 -19.13 2.40 -3.82
C SER A 23 -18.11 3.47 -3.39
N SER A 24 -18.28 4.00 -2.18
CA SER A 24 -17.45 5.01 -1.52
C SER A 24 -16.06 4.48 -1.18
N GLU A 25 -15.96 3.37 -0.44
CA GLU A 25 -14.67 2.78 -0.07
C GLU A 25 -13.87 2.37 -1.30
N ARG A 26 -14.54 1.76 -2.28
CA ARG A 26 -13.89 1.34 -3.53
C ARG A 26 -13.30 2.53 -4.30
N LYS A 27 -13.98 3.68 -4.31
CA LYS A 27 -13.46 4.93 -4.90
C LYS A 27 -12.23 5.43 -4.14
N ILE A 28 -12.28 5.44 -2.81
CA ILE A 28 -11.15 5.85 -1.96
C ILE A 28 -9.92 4.97 -2.26
N TYR A 29 -10.10 3.66 -2.33
CA TYR A 29 -9.02 2.73 -2.67
C TYR A 29 -8.46 2.98 -4.07
N ALA A 30 -9.31 3.24 -5.07
CA ALA A 30 -8.87 3.52 -6.44
C ALA A 30 -8.16 4.87 -6.59
N GLU A 31 -8.48 5.85 -5.75
CA GLU A 31 -7.83 7.16 -5.72
C GLU A 31 -6.48 7.10 -5.00
N VAL A 32 -6.39 6.34 -3.91
CA VAL A 32 -5.24 6.34 -3.02
C VAL A 32 -4.16 5.32 -3.44
N LEU A 33 -4.55 4.23 -4.12
CA LEU A 33 -3.63 3.15 -4.47
C LEU A 33 -3.30 3.15 -5.96
N ASP A 34 -2.00 3.17 -6.27
CA ASP A 34 -1.51 2.99 -7.63
C ASP A 34 -1.50 1.49 -8.04
N GLU A 35 -1.38 1.24 -9.35
CA GLU A 35 -1.37 -0.12 -9.90
C GLU A 35 -0.25 -1.00 -9.31
N ARG A 36 0.91 -0.39 -8.99
CA ARG A 36 2.05 -1.10 -8.41
C ARG A 36 1.74 -1.57 -6.99
N THR A 37 1.15 -0.71 -6.17
CA THR A 37 0.73 -1.07 -4.82
C THR A 37 -0.36 -2.13 -4.84
N LEU A 38 -1.38 -1.98 -5.70
CA LEU A 38 -2.44 -2.99 -5.85
C LEU A 38 -1.89 -4.37 -6.22
N LYS A 39 -0.91 -4.42 -7.13
CA LYS A 39 -0.25 -5.68 -7.49
C LYS A 39 0.53 -6.30 -6.32
N ASN A 40 1.17 -5.47 -5.50
CA ASN A 40 1.89 -5.93 -4.31
C ASN A 40 0.92 -6.44 -3.23
N LEU A 41 -0.17 -5.72 -2.97
CA LEU A 41 -1.23 -6.16 -2.05
C LEU A 41 -1.85 -7.47 -2.51
N TYR A 42 -2.10 -7.64 -3.82
CA TYR A 42 -2.60 -8.90 -4.36
C TYR A 42 -1.62 -10.07 -4.17
N LYS A 43 -0.31 -9.82 -4.23
CA LYS A 43 0.67 -10.87 -3.89
C LYS A 43 0.62 -11.22 -2.40
N LEU A 44 0.50 -10.22 -1.53
CA LEU A 44 0.41 -10.41 -0.08
C LEU A 44 -0.90 -11.10 0.34
N SER A 45 -2.01 -10.87 -0.36
CA SER A 45 -3.30 -11.49 -0.04
C SER A 45 -3.34 -13.00 -0.22
N LYS A 46 -2.39 -13.56 -0.98
CA LYS A 46 -2.26 -15.02 -1.09
C LYS A 46 -1.83 -15.70 0.20
N LYS A 47 -1.20 -14.97 1.13
CA LYS A 47 -0.65 -15.54 2.37
C LYS A 47 -1.02 -14.78 3.64
N TYR A 48 -1.08 -13.45 3.59
CA TYR A 48 -1.15 -12.60 4.78
C TYR A 48 -2.44 -11.80 4.89
N ILE A 49 -3.15 -11.52 3.79
CA ILE A 49 -4.35 -10.67 3.80
C ILE A 49 -5.56 -11.51 3.38
N ARG A 50 -6.52 -11.68 4.29
CA ARG A 50 -7.78 -12.37 4.04
C ARG A 50 -8.79 -11.45 3.36
N ALA A 51 -8.92 -10.22 3.85
CA ALA A 51 -9.85 -9.21 3.34
C ALA A 51 -9.42 -7.80 3.77
N LEU A 52 -9.45 -6.84 2.86
CA LEU A 52 -9.30 -5.42 3.20
C LEU A 52 -10.58 -4.87 3.83
N GLY A 53 -10.44 -4.04 4.86
CA GLY A 53 -11.55 -3.32 5.48
C GLY A 53 -11.50 -1.82 5.18
N GLY A 54 -11.89 -0.99 6.13
CA GLY A 54 -11.89 0.46 5.97
C GLY A 54 -10.52 1.13 6.17
N VAL A 55 -10.46 2.40 5.83
CA VAL A 55 -9.32 3.28 6.13
C VAL A 55 -9.29 3.57 7.63
N ILE A 56 -8.13 3.36 8.26
CA ILE A 56 -7.89 3.73 9.67
C ILE A 56 -7.34 5.16 9.75
N SER A 57 -6.39 5.50 8.88
CA SER A 57 -5.72 6.80 8.91
C SER A 57 -5.27 7.20 7.51
N THR A 58 -5.51 8.46 7.16
CA THR A 58 -4.95 9.10 5.97
C THR A 58 -3.84 10.05 6.38
N GLY A 59 -2.73 10.02 5.66
CA GLY A 59 -1.54 10.80 6.00
C GLY A 59 -0.81 11.32 4.78
N LYS A 60 0.01 12.35 4.99
CA LYS A 60 0.85 12.92 3.94
C LYS A 60 1.81 11.88 3.37
N GLU A 61 2.43 11.09 4.23
CA GLU A 61 3.48 10.13 3.88
C GLU A 61 2.95 8.71 3.67
N ALA A 62 1.91 8.33 4.41
CA ALA A 62 1.36 6.99 4.38
C ALA A 62 -0.12 6.97 4.76
N ASN A 63 -0.81 5.96 4.25
CA ASN A 63 -2.18 5.62 4.65
C ASN A 63 -2.18 4.27 5.38
N VAL A 64 -3.08 4.12 6.35
CA VAL A 64 -3.22 2.89 7.14
C VAL A 64 -4.63 2.35 6.94
N PHE A 65 -4.71 1.06 6.64
CA PHE A 65 -5.97 0.35 6.40
C PHE A 65 -6.13 -0.79 7.38
N PHE A 66 -7.36 -1.05 7.79
CA PHE A 66 -7.71 -2.26 8.52
C PHE A 66 -7.76 -3.43 7.53
N ALA A 67 -7.33 -4.61 7.95
CA ALA A 67 -7.56 -5.84 7.22
C ALA A 67 -7.76 -7.01 8.19
N ASP A 68 -8.54 -7.99 7.74
CA ASP A 68 -8.41 -9.33 8.29
C ASP A 68 -7.20 -9.98 7.61
N GLY A 69 -6.30 -10.54 8.39
CA GLY A 69 -5.08 -11.17 7.90
C GLY A 69 -4.80 -12.51 8.58
N PHE A 70 -3.59 -12.99 8.32
CA PHE A 70 -3.04 -14.15 8.97
C PHE A 70 -1.66 -13.82 9.53
N ASP A 71 -1.41 -14.24 10.76
CA ASP A 71 -0.08 -14.27 11.36
C ASP A 71 0.22 -15.70 11.80
N ASP A 72 1.35 -16.24 11.31
CA ASP A 72 1.70 -17.66 11.46
C ASP A 72 0.53 -18.63 11.17
N GLY A 73 -0.25 -18.33 10.12
CA GLY A 73 -1.42 -19.11 9.70
C GLY A 73 -2.69 -18.92 10.54
N LYS A 74 -2.65 -18.15 11.63
CA LYS A 74 -3.79 -17.86 12.49
C LYS A 74 -4.51 -16.58 12.04
N PRO A 75 -5.86 -16.58 11.94
CA PRO A 75 -6.61 -15.38 11.60
C PRO A 75 -6.43 -14.29 12.66
N VAL A 76 -5.97 -13.11 12.26
CA VAL A 76 -5.78 -11.95 13.16
C VAL A 76 -6.15 -10.64 12.45
N PRO A 77 -6.59 -9.61 13.17
CA PRO A 77 -6.68 -8.27 12.62
C PRO A 77 -5.28 -7.72 12.33
N VAL A 78 -5.08 -7.09 11.18
CA VAL A 78 -3.80 -6.49 10.78
C VAL A 78 -4.00 -5.05 10.32
N ALA A 79 -2.99 -4.22 10.57
CA ALA A 79 -2.89 -2.88 10.00
C ALA A 79 -1.97 -2.92 8.78
N ILE A 80 -2.45 -2.43 7.64
CA ILE A 80 -1.67 -2.32 6.41
C ILE A 80 -1.29 -0.86 6.23
N LYS A 81 -0.01 -0.55 6.47
CA LYS A 81 0.55 0.78 6.25
C LYS A 81 1.19 0.86 4.87
N ILE A 82 0.70 1.78 4.05
CA ILE A 82 1.15 1.98 2.67
C ILE A 82 1.78 3.36 2.59
N TYR A 83 3.11 3.40 2.43
CA TYR A 83 3.84 4.64 2.14
C TYR A 83 3.57 5.07 0.69
N ARG A 84 3.29 6.35 0.50
CA ARG A 84 3.08 6.94 -0.82
C ARG A 84 4.42 7.00 -1.56
N THR A 85 4.43 6.79 -2.85
CA THR A 85 5.68 6.86 -3.65
C THR A 85 6.03 8.29 -4.05
N GLU A 86 5.03 9.17 -4.11
CA GLU A 86 5.14 10.54 -4.60
C GLU A 86 4.73 11.50 -3.48
N THR A 87 5.67 11.88 -2.62
CA THR A 87 5.44 13.00 -1.70
C THR A 87 6.66 13.91 -1.71
N SER A 88 6.42 15.22 -1.83
CA SER A 88 7.48 16.21 -2.06
C SER A 88 8.43 16.44 -0.88
N GLU A 89 8.27 15.73 0.25
CA GLU A 89 9.06 15.95 1.47
C GLU A 89 9.58 14.65 2.12
N PHE A 90 9.87 13.63 1.33
CA PHE A 90 10.58 12.42 1.82
C PHE A 90 11.94 12.71 2.46
N TYR A 91 12.49 13.92 2.27
CA TYR A 91 13.80 14.34 2.79
C TYR A 91 13.96 14.20 4.31
N LYS A 92 12.88 14.29 5.11
CA LYS A 92 12.99 14.08 6.56
C LYS A 92 13.23 12.63 6.95
N MET A 93 12.87 11.65 6.12
CA MET A 93 13.16 10.24 6.42
C MET A 93 14.64 9.91 6.29
N ASP A 94 15.36 10.59 5.38
CA ASP A 94 16.79 10.37 5.17
C ASP A 94 17.60 10.67 6.44
N GLU A 95 17.20 11.67 7.22
CA GLU A 95 17.83 11.99 8.51
C GLU A 95 17.75 10.83 9.52
N TYR A 96 16.68 10.04 9.48
CA TYR A 96 16.51 8.86 10.35
C TYR A 96 17.24 7.61 9.84
N ILE A 97 17.62 7.58 8.56
CA ILE A 97 18.29 6.43 7.94
C ILE A 97 19.80 6.66 7.87
N PHE A 98 20.25 7.92 7.74
CA PHE A 98 21.66 8.25 7.61
C PHE A 98 22.46 7.82 8.85
N GLY A 99 23.49 7.00 8.65
CA GLY A 99 24.33 6.45 9.71
C GLY A 99 23.80 5.15 10.34
N ASP A 100 22.59 4.70 10.01
CA ASP A 100 22.08 3.41 10.46
C ASP A 100 22.71 2.26 9.65
N LYS A 101 23.51 1.45 10.33
CA LYS A 101 24.26 0.32 9.74
C LYS A 101 23.37 -0.75 9.11
N ARG A 102 22.07 -0.79 9.42
CA ARG A 102 21.10 -1.73 8.82
C ARG A 102 20.77 -1.38 7.37
N PHE A 103 21.01 -0.14 6.95
CA PHE A 103 20.67 0.36 5.63
C PHE A 103 21.93 0.74 4.84
N ASP A 104 22.21 0.02 3.75
CA ASP A 104 23.32 0.37 2.85
C ASP A 104 22.86 1.38 1.79
N LEU A 105 22.99 2.67 2.13
CA LEU A 105 22.61 3.79 1.26
C LEU A 105 23.47 3.92 0.00
N ARG A 106 24.59 3.18 -0.13
CA ARG A 106 25.45 3.21 -1.33
C ARG A 106 24.80 2.58 -2.56
N ARG A 107 23.69 1.84 -2.38
CA ARG A 107 22.90 1.22 -3.45
C ARG A 107 21.77 2.11 -3.99
N ILE A 108 21.51 3.27 -3.38
CA ILE A 108 20.52 4.21 -3.90
C ILE A 108 21.20 5.00 -5.03
N SER A 109 20.83 4.70 -6.27
CA SER A 109 21.32 5.38 -7.46
C SER A 109 20.97 6.87 -7.38
N ARG A 110 21.95 7.75 -7.62
CA ARG A 110 21.77 9.21 -7.69
C ARG A 110 20.71 9.68 -8.72
N LYS A 111 20.17 8.78 -9.57
CA LYS A 111 19.05 9.08 -10.47
C LYS A 111 17.69 9.14 -9.77
N ASP A 112 17.55 8.60 -8.56
CA ASP A 112 16.29 8.60 -7.81
C ASP A 112 16.20 9.77 -6.81
N LEU A 113 17.22 10.66 -6.81
CA LEU A 113 17.35 11.84 -5.95
C LEU A 113 17.18 13.17 -6.72
N ILE A 114 16.67 13.14 -7.96
CA ILE A 114 16.44 14.33 -8.82
C ILE A 114 14.99 14.36 -9.28
#